data_AF-A0A9Q9VQB1-F1
#
_entry.id   AF-A0A9Q9VQB1-F1
#
_cell.length_a   1.000
_cell.length_b   1.000
_cell.length_c   1.000
_cell.angle_alpha   90.00
_cell.angle_beta   90.00
_cell.angle_gamma   90.00
#
_symmetry.space_group_name_H-M   'P 1'
#
loop_
_entity.id
_entity.type
_entity.pdbx_description
1 polymer ?
#
loop_
_entity_poly.entity_id
_entity_poly.type
_entity_poly.pdbx_seq_one_letter_code
_entity_poly.pdbx_strand_id
1 'polypeptide(L)'
;MTHPVQQDGSSCGVIVVLMARGIMNAFPAVPVLQFGTSRKEMGNERKIMALQILKASVFDEAENCAMCSLKKTAGSVHRFINWIQCDTCERWYHEECLGMAKEDLEQARANKWNCILCS
;
A
#
# COMPACT_ATOMS: atom_id res chain seq x y z
N MET A 1 16.49 -12.92 26.39
CA MET A 1 15.49 -13.42 25.42
C MET A 1 16.26 -14.00 24.25
N THR A 2 16.09 -15.29 23.97
CA THR A 2 16.72 -15.93 22.80
C THR A 2 15.94 -15.55 21.56
N HIS A 3 16.61 -14.93 20.59
CA HIS A 3 15.99 -14.55 19.32
C HIS A 3 16.99 -14.72 18.16
N PRO A 4 16.49 -14.92 16.92
CA PRO A 4 17.31 -14.95 15.72
C PRO A 4 18.06 -13.63 15.51
N VAL A 5 19.30 -13.70 15.00
CA VAL A 5 20.17 -12.55 14.75
C VAL A 5 20.08 -12.13 13.29
N GLN A 6 20.07 -10.82 13.05
CA GLN A 6 20.06 -10.22 11.72
C GLN A 6 21.32 -10.58 10.92
N GLN A 7 21.16 -10.85 9.62
CA GLN A 7 22.25 -11.24 8.71
C GLN A 7 22.53 -10.21 7.60
N ASP A 8 21.83 -9.07 7.58
CA ASP A 8 21.97 -8.02 6.57
C ASP A 8 21.95 -6.62 7.21
N GLY A 9 22.00 -5.55 6.39
CA GLY A 9 21.99 -4.17 6.86
C GLY A 9 20.61 -3.49 6.91
N SER A 10 19.51 -4.20 6.60
CA SER A 10 18.21 -3.55 6.33
C SER A 10 16.98 -4.30 6.86
N SER A 11 17.16 -5.44 7.53
CA SER A 11 16.04 -6.24 8.04
C SER A 11 15.74 -6.03 9.52
N CYS A 12 16.37 -5.05 10.19
CA CYS A 12 16.13 -4.75 11.61
C CYS A 12 14.66 -4.45 11.91
N GLY A 13 14.00 -3.63 11.09
CA GLY A 13 12.59 -3.30 11.28
C GLY A 13 11.67 -4.51 11.17
N VAL A 14 11.93 -5.41 10.20
CA VAL A 14 11.17 -6.66 10.03
C VAL A 14 11.31 -7.54 11.27
N ILE A 15 12.55 -7.72 11.75
CA ILE A 15 12.85 -8.55 12.92
C ILE A 15 12.14 -7.99 14.16
N VAL A 16 12.21 -6.68 14.41
CA VAL A 16 11.52 -6.06 15.55
C VAL A 16 10.01 -6.29 15.50
N VAL A 17 9.39 -6.19 14.32
CA VAL A 17 7.95 -6.48 14.14
C VAL A 17 7.64 -7.94 14.43
N LEU A 18 8.48 -8.88 13.98
CA LEU A 18 8.31 -10.32 14.27
C LEU A 18 8.46 -10.62 15.76
N MET A 19 9.42 -9.98 16.44
CA MET A 19 9.60 -10.10 17.88
C MET A 19 8.39 -9.57 18.64
N ALA A 20 7.91 -8.36 18.30
CA ALA A 20 6.72 -7.78 18.91
C ALA A 20 5.49 -8.69 18.73
N ARG A 21 5.27 -9.20 17.51
CA ARG A 21 4.19 -10.16 17.23
C ARG A 21 4.30 -11.41 18.11
N GLY A 22 5.49 -12.01 18.22
CA GLY A 22 5.71 -13.21 19.04
C GLY A 22 5.47 -12.96 20.52
N ILE A 23 5.97 -11.84 21.06
CA ILE A 23 5.77 -11.45 22.46
C ILE A 23 4.29 -11.21 22.75
N MET A 24 3.60 -10.43 21.92
CA MET A 24 2.18 -10.13 22.09
C MET A 24 1.32 -11.39 22.06
N ASN A 25 1.61 -12.33 21.17
CA ASN A 25 0.87 -13.60 21.07
C ASN A 25 1.09 -14.53 22.26
N ALA A 26 2.23 -14.42 22.95
CA ALA A 26 2.57 -15.25 24.10
C ALA A 26 2.31 -14.58 25.45
N PHE A 27 1.92 -13.29 25.46
CA PHE A 27 1.71 -12.53 26.68
C PHE A 27 0.68 -13.23 27.59
N PRO A 28 0.94 -13.35 28.90
CA PRO A 28 2.02 -12.72 29.68
C PRO A 28 3.34 -13.50 29.76
N ALA A 29 3.47 -14.65 29.09
CA ALA A 29 4.69 -15.43 29.10
C ALA A 29 5.80 -14.78 28.25
N VAL A 30 7.06 -15.12 28.55
CA VAL A 30 8.22 -14.72 27.73
C VAL A 30 8.56 -15.87 26.77
N PRO A 31 8.26 -15.75 25.46
CA PRO A 31 8.49 -16.83 24.53
C PRO A 31 9.97 -16.94 24.13
N VAL A 32 10.36 -18.12 23.65
CA VAL A 32 11.55 -18.28 22.79
C VAL A 32 11.11 -17.97 21.36
N LEU A 33 11.73 -16.96 20.76
CA LEU A 33 11.34 -16.51 19.42
C LEU A 33 12.08 -17.35 18.36
N GLN A 34 11.35 -17.86 17.38
CA GLN A 34 11.90 -18.64 16.27
C GLN A 34 11.37 -18.11 14.94
N PHE A 35 12.27 -17.61 14.10
CA PHE A 35 12.03 -17.22 12.71
C PHE A 35 13.37 -17.17 11.97
N GLY A 36 13.36 -17.37 10.65
CA GLY A 36 14.57 -17.27 9.84
C GLY A 36 14.94 -15.82 9.54
N THR A 37 16.24 -15.54 9.36
CA THR A 37 16.77 -14.20 9.10
C THR A 37 17.55 -14.12 7.79
N SER A 38 17.44 -15.14 6.92
CA SER A 38 18.04 -15.05 5.59
C SER A 38 17.37 -13.95 4.76
N ARG A 39 18.10 -13.42 3.77
CA ARG A 39 17.57 -12.39 2.86
C ARG A 39 16.25 -12.81 2.20
N LYS A 40 16.12 -14.09 1.83
CA LYS A 40 14.90 -14.64 1.20
C LYS A 40 13.72 -14.62 2.17
N GLU A 41 13.93 -15.05 3.41
CA GLU A 41 12.88 -15.06 4.44
C GLU A 41 12.45 -13.64 4.81
N MET A 42 13.40 -12.72 4.99
CA MET A 42 13.09 -11.31 5.27
C MET A 42 12.36 -10.64 4.11
N GLY A 43 12.67 -11.01 2.85
CA GLY A 43 11.91 -10.60 1.68
C GLY A 43 10.46 -11.11 1.71
N ASN A 44 10.26 -12.37 2.07
CA ASN A 44 8.92 -12.97 2.20
C ASN A 44 8.12 -12.32 3.34
N GLU A 45 8.72 -12.10 4.50
CA GLU A 45 8.07 -11.43 5.63
C GLU A 45 7.65 -10.00 5.28
N ARG A 46 8.49 -9.23 4.56
CA ARG A 46 8.09 -7.91 4.03
C ARG A 46 6.86 -8.00 3.14
N LYS A 47 6.81 -8.97 2.21
CA LYS A 47 5.65 -9.19 1.34
C LYS A 47 4.40 -9.53 2.14
N ILE A 48 4.51 -10.41 3.14
CA ILE A 48 3.40 -10.79 4.02
C ILE A 48 2.87 -9.57 4.79
N MET A 49 3.76 -8.81 5.42
CA MET A 49 3.39 -7.60 6.16
C MET A 49 2.69 -6.58 5.25
N ALA A 50 3.22 -6.33 4.05
CA ALA A 50 2.59 -5.43 3.08
C ALA A 50 1.18 -5.89 2.72
N LEU A 51 0.97 -7.18 2.46
CA LEU A 51 -0.35 -7.73 2.18
C LEU A 51 -1.31 -7.62 3.38
N GLN A 52 -0.81 -7.82 4.61
CA GLN A 52 -1.62 -7.67 5.82
C GLN A 52 -2.04 -6.22 6.03
N ILE A 53 -1.13 -5.27 5.83
CA ILE A 53 -1.41 -3.83 5.90
C ILE A 53 -2.46 -3.46 4.85
N LEU A 54 -2.29 -3.90 3.60
CA LEU A 54 -3.25 -3.63 2.52
C LEU A 54 -4.64 -4.19 2.82
N LYS A 55 -4.73 -5.42 3.34
CA LYS A 55 -6.02 -6.05 3.72
C LYS A 55 -6.70 -5.35 4.90
N ALA A 56 -5.92 -4.84 5.84
CA ALA A 56 -6.42 -4.09 6.98
C ALA A 56 -6.71 -2.61 6.65
N SER A 57 -6.28 -2.13 5.48
CA SER A 57 -6.47 -0.74 5.08
C SER A 57 -7.94 -0.48 4.78
N VAL A 58 -8.51 0.54 5.42
CA VAL A 58 -9.86 1.00 5.10
C VAL A 58 -9.74 1.97 3.93
N PHE A 59 -9.85 1.45 2.71
CA PHE A 59 -9.93 2.25 1.49
C PHE A 59 -11.37 2.25 0.97
N ASP A 60 -12.01 3.42 0.98
CA ASP A 60 -13.31 3.60 0.37
C ASP A 60 -13.12 3.78 -1.14
N GLU A 61 -13.28 2.69 -1.89
CA GLU A 61 -13.12 2.67 -3.36
C GLU A 61 -14.15 3.54 -4.09
N ALA A 62 -15.27 3.89 -3.44
CA ALA A 62 -16.32 4.72 -4.04
C ALA A 62 -16.03 6.22 -3.89
N GLU A 63 -15.38 6.62 -2.80
CA GLU A 63 -15.23 8.03 -2.44
C GLU A 63 -13.79 8.55 -2.49
N ASN A 64 -12.80 7.66 -2.52
CA ASN A 64 -11.38 8.03 -2.50
C ASN A 64 -10.67 7.73 -3.82
N CYS A 65 -9.75 8.62 -4.18
CA CYS A 65 -8.86 8.43 -5.32
C CYS A 65 -7.90 7.27 -5.07
N ALA A 66 -7.83 6.32 -6.00
CA ALA A 66 -6.97 5.14 -5.92
C ALA A 66 -5.47 5.43 -6.02
N MET A 67 -5.08 6.70 -6.25
CA MET A 67 -3.67 7.12 -6.25
C MET A 67 -3.27 7.86 -4.96
N CYS A 68 -4.08 8.80 -4.49
CA CYS A 68 -3.74 9.61 -3.30
C CYS A 68 -4.47 9.18 -2.03
N SER A 69 -5.46 8.28 -2.12
CA SER A 69 -6.32 7.82 -1.03
C SER A 69 -7.16 8.90 -0.36
N LEU A 70 -7.33 10.06 -1.01
CA LEU A 70 -8.15 11.16 -0.51
C LEU A 70 -9.41 11.33 -1.35
N LYS A 71 -10.47 11.83 -0.72
CA LYS A 71 -11.67 12.30 -1.42
C LYS A 71 -11.44 13.61 -2.17
N LYS A 72 -10.54 14.47 -1.68
CA LYS A 72 -10.17 15.74 -2.31
C LYS A 72 -8.66 15.88 -2.40
N THR A 73 -8.14 16.47 -3.48
CA THR A 73 -6.70 16.74 -3.62
C THR A 73 -6.25 17.76 -2.57
N ALA A 74 -5.10 17.50 -1.94
CA ALA A 74 -4.55 18.40 -0.93
C ALA A 74 -4.20 19.75 -1.57
N GLY A 75 -4.86 20.82 -1.14
CA GLY A 75 -4.65 22.17 -1.70
C GLY A 75 -5.58 22.53 -2.88
N SER A 76 -6.58 21.72 -3.21
CA SER A 76 -7.55 22.07 -4.25
C SER A 76 -8.31 23.35 -3.86
N VAL A 77 -8.03 24.45 -4.56
CA VAL A 77 -8.83 25.70 -4.46
C VAL A 77 -10.14 25.57 -5.25
N HIS A 78 -10.21 24.59 -6.16
CA HIS A 78 -11.35 24.34 -7.01
C HIS A 78 -12.53 23.76 -6.21
N ARG A 79 -13.72 24.33 -6.44
CA ARG A 79 -14.97 23.84 -5.83
C ARG A 79 -15.38 22.47 -6.38
N PHE A 80 -14.90 22.11 -7.56
CA PHE A 80 -15.18 20.85 -8.25
C PHE A 80 -13.88 20.12 -8.55
N ILE A 81 -13.88 18.81 -8.30
CA ILE A 81 -12.75 17.92 -8.57
C ILE A 81 -13.17 17.00 -9.70
N ASN A 82 -12.37 16.95 -10.76
CA ASN A 82 -12.64 16.05 -11.87
C ASN A 82 -12.08 14.67 -11.57
N TRP A 83 -12.83 13.66 -11.98
CA TRP A 83 -12.51 12.26 -11.77
C TRP A 83 -12.58 11.50 -13.07
N ILE A 84 -11.76 10.45 -13.17
CA ILE A 84 -11.78 9.47 -14.26
C ILE A 84 -11.73 8.06 -13.69
N GLN A 85 -12.45 7.12 -14.31
CA GLN A 85 -12.55 5.72 -13.89
C GLN A 85 -11.76 4.83 -14.83
N CYS A 86 -11.00 3.88 -14.27
CA CYS A 86 -10.32 2.85 -15.06
C CYS A 86 -11.34 1.83 -15.59
N ASP A 87 -11.33 1.56 -16.89
CA ASP A 87 -12.26 0.62 -17.51
C ASP A 87 -11.99 -0.86 -17.16
N THR A 88 -10.80 -1.17 -16.62
CA THR A 88 -10.43 -2.55 -16.27
C THR A 88 -10.70 -2.89 -14.80
N CYS A 89 -10.31 -2.00 -13.87
CA CYS A 89 -10.44 -2.27 -12.42
C CYS A 89 -11.51 -1.42 -11.75
N GLU A 90 -12.22 -0.57 -12.50
CA GLU A 90 -13.33 0.27 -12.04
C GLU A 90 -12.97 1.28 -10.94
N ARG A 91 -11.67 1.43 -10.63
CA ARG A 91 -11.18 2.40 -9.63
C ARG A 91 -11.19 3.81 -10.18
N TRP A 92 -11.50 4.75 -9.29
CA TRP A 92 -11.57 6.18 -9.58
C TRP A 92 -10.30 6.92 -9.20
N TYR A 93 -9.92 7.90 -10.02
CA TYR A 93 -8.73 8.72 -9.87
C TYR A 93 -9.09 10.19 -10.02
N HIS A 94 -8.49 11.06 -9.21
CA HIS A 94 -8.46 12.49 -9.51
C HIS A 94 -7.63 12.71 -10.76
N GLU A 95 -8.11 13.49 -11.71
CA GLU A 95 -7.35 13.81 -12.92
C GLU A 95 -6.03 14.52 -12.60
N GLU A 96 -6.05 15.40 -11.59
CA GLU A 96 -4.86 16.10 -11.09
C GLU A 96 -3.79 15.14 -10.55
N CYS A 97 -4.19 14.00 -9.96
CA CYS A 97 -3.24 13.02 -9.46
C CYS A 97 -2.50 12.29 -10.59
N LEU A 98 -3.09 12.18 -11.78
CA LEU A 98 -2.50 11.47 -12.91
C LEU A 98 -1.38 12.25 -13.58
N GLY A 99 -1.32 13.57 -13.42
CA GLY A 99 -0.30 14.41 -14.06
C GLY A 99 -0.34 14.38 -15.59
N MET A 100 -1.48 14.02 -16.17
CA MET A 100 -1.71 13.95 -17.62
C MET A 100 -1.97 15.34 -18.21
N ALA A 101 -1.57 15.56 -19.46
CA ALA A 101 -1.95 16.76 -20.19
C ALA A 101 -3.47 16.78 -20.43
N LYS A 102 -4.03 17.97 -20.67
CA LYS A 102 -5.47 18.12 -20.86
C LYS A 102 -5.96 17.34 -22.08
N GLU A 103 -5.18 17.33 -23.15
CA GLU A 103 -5.47 16.61 -24.39
C GLU A 103 -5.48 15.10 -24.17
N ASP A 104 -4.59 14.59 -23.32
CA ASP A 104 -4.53 13.17 -22.97
C ASP A 104 -5.74 12.76 -22.11
N LEU A 105 -6.16 13.63 -21.18
CA LEU A 105 -7.38 13.41 -20.38
C LEU A 105 -8.64 13.44 -21.26
N GLU A 106 -8.72 14.34 -22.23
CA GLU A 106 -9.83 14.38 -23.20
C GLU A 106 -9.89 13.09 -24.02
N GLN A 107 -8.74 12.59 -24.50
CA GLN A 107 -8.67 11.30 -25.20
C GLN A 107 -9.04 10.12 -24.29
N ALA A 108 -8.59 10.13 -23.04
CA ALA A 108 -8.89 9.10 -22.05
C ALA A 108 -10.39 9.04 -21.71
N ARG A 109 -11.08 10.18 -21.70
CA ARG A 109 -12.55 10.23 -21.51
C ARG A 109 -13.33 9.79 -22.76
N ALA A 110 -12.77 10.03 -23.94
CA ALA A 110 -13.42 9.70 -25.21
C ALA A 110 -13.23 8.23 -25.63
N ASN A 111 -12.23 7.56 -25.07
CA ASN A 111 -11.85 6.19 -25.42
C ASN A 111 -11.78 5.31 -24.17
N LYS A 112 -11.36 4.05 -24.35
CA LYS A 112 -11.01 3.22 -23.19
C LYS A 112 -9.74 3.73 -22.52
N TRP A 113 -9.79 3.88 -21.21
CA TRP A 113 -8.67 4.27 -20.37
C TRP A 113 -8.39 3.22 -19.29
N ASN A 114 -7.12 2.81 -19.21
CA ASN A 114 -6.60 1.94 -18.18
C ASN A 114 -5.64 2.71 -17.28
N CYS A 115 -5.76 2.53 -15.97
CA CYS A 115 -4.83 3.14 -15.03
C CYS A 115 -3.45 2.48 -15.09
N ILE A 116 -2.46 3.12 -14.46
CA ILE A 116 -1.05 2.66 -14.41
C ILE A 116 -0.86 1.26 -13.79
N LEU A 117 -1.86 0.74 -13.08
CA LEU A 117 -1.82 -0.59 -12.47
C LEU A 117 -2.44 -1.68 -13.36
N CYS A 118 -3.18 -1.29 -14.39
CA CYS A 118 -3.82 -2.17 -15.37
C CYS A 118 -3.22 -2.01 -16.78
N SER A 119 -2.15 -1.24 -16.90
CA SER A 119 -1.39 -1.00 -18.15
C SER A 119 -0.35 -2.09 -18.37
#